data_AF-A0A1D1YLI4-F1
#
_entry.id   AF-A0A1D1YLI4-F1
#
_cell.length_a   1.000
_cell.length_b   1.000
_cell.length_c   1.000
_cell.angle_alpha   90.00
_cell.angle_beta   90.00
_cell.angle_gamma   90.00
#
_symmetry.space_group_name_H-M   'P 1'
#
loop_
_entity.id
_entity.type
_entity.pdbx_description
1 polymer ?
#
loop_
_entity_poly.entity_id
_entity_poly.type
_entity_poly.pdbx_seq_one_letter_code
_entity_poly.pdbx_strand_id
1 'polypeptide(L)'
;MDMNAFFGGFASAVSSDPVWVMNVVPARKPLTLDVIYDRGLIGVYHDWCEPFSTYPRTYDLIHVAGIISLSRDTNSGKSRCSIVDLMAEMDRILRPEGTVVIRDASKAIERVARIARAVRWTVTVHDAEPESSSGEKILLATKQLWKLPSASL
;
A
#
# COMPACT_ATOMS: atom_id res chain seq x y z
N MET A 1 -6.85 2.86 3.27
CA MET A 1 -5.64 2.91 4.12
C MET A 1 -4.52 3.55 3.33
N ASP A 2 -3.78 4.46 3.95
CA ASP A 2 -2.53 4.97 3.41
C ASP A 2 -1.36 4.36 4.19
N MET A 3 -0.59 3.46 3.56
CA MET A 3 0.48 2.72 4.23
C MET A 3 1.72 3.56 4.55
N ASN A 4 1.87 4.72 3.91
CA ASN A 4 3.00 5.62 4.12
C ASN A 4 2.52 7.07 4.10
N ALA A 5 1.79 7.45 5.14
CA ALA A 5 1.00 8.67 5.14
C ALA A 5 1.80 9.97 5.20
N PHE A 6 3.04 9.94 5.69
CA PHE A 6 3.85 11.13 5.94
C PHE A 6 3.04 12.16 6.73
N PHE A 7 2.56 13.26 6.13
CA PHE A 7 1.71 14.26 6.80
C PHE A 7 0.18 14.07 6.62
N GLY A 8 -0.28 12.92 6.13
CA GLY A 8 -1.70 12.65 5.86
C GLY A 8 -2.22 13.33 4.58
N GLY A 9 -1.35 13.49 3.58
CA GLY A 9 -1.69 14.17 2.32
C GLY A 9 -2.78 13.44 1.53
N PHE A 10 -2.71 12.11 1.45
CA PHE A 10 -3.72 11.30 0.77
C PHE A 10 -5.09 11.44 1.44
N ALA A 11 -5.16 11.33 2.77
CA ALA A 11 -6.41 11.51 3.52
C ALA A 11 -7.00 12.91 3.34
N SER A 12 -6.15 13.94 3.25
CA SER A 12 -6.59 15.31 3.00
C SER A 12 -7.20 15.46 1.60
N ALA A 13 -6.63 14.78 0.59
CA ALA A 13 -7.10 14.84 -0.80
C ALA A 13 -8.48 14.21 -1.00
N VAL A 14 -8.86 13.21 -0.20
CA VAL A 14 -10.17 12.53 -0.27
C VAL A 14 -11.13 12.97 0.84
N SER A 15 -10.84 14.08 1.52
CA SER A 15 -11.61 14.54 2.68
C SER A 15 -13.05 14.96 2.36
N SER A 16 -13.35 15.31 1.11
CA SER A 16 -14.69 15.61 0.62
C SER A 16 -15.53 14.37 0.33
N ASP A 17 -14.90 13.20 0.19
CA ASP A 17 -15.58 11.95 -0.10
C ASP A 17 -16.08 11.29 1.19
N PRO A 18 -17.16 10.50 1.17
CA PRO A 18 -17.71 9.82 2.34
C PRO A 18 -16.88 8.58 2.72
N VAL A 19 -15.57 8.77 2.94
CA VAL A 19 -14.60 7.71 3.22
C VAL A 19 -13.77 8.05 4.45
N TRP A 20 -13.22 7.03 5.10
CA TRP A 20 -12.25 7.20 6.17
C TRP A 20 -10.90 6.61 5.76
N VAL A 21 -9.82 7.24 6.22
CA VAL A 21 -8.45 6.81 5.88
C VAL A 21 -7.68 6.53 7.16
N MET A 22 -7.28 5.27 7.36
CA MET A 22 -6.22 4.93 8.31
C MET A 22 -4.88 5.41 7.74
N ASN A 23 -4.27 6.41 8.39
CA ASN A 23 -2.94 6.92 8.03
C ASN A 23 -1.85 6.18 8.80
N VAL A 24 -0.97 5.47 8.10
CA VAL A 24 0.11 4.72 8.75
C VAL A 24 1.44 5.46 8.60
N VAL A 25 2.11 5.72 9.73
CA VAL A 25 3.47 6.26 9.79
C VAL A 25 4.45 5.10 10.01
N PRO A 26 5.32 4.78 9.04
CA PRO A 26 6.23 3.64 9.16
C PRO A 26 7.34 3.84 10.21
N ALA A 27 7.75 2.76 10.88
CA ALA A 27 8.69 2.79 12.01
C ALA A 27 10.12 3.33 11.79
N ARG A 28 10.47 3.67 10.55
CA ARG A 28 11.80 4.22 10.17
C ARG A 28 11.67 5.49 9.31
N LYS A 29 10.51 6.15 9.37
CA LYS A 29 10.27 7.47 8.79
C LYS A 29 10.20 8.51 9.92
N PRO A 30 10.33 9.82 9.61
CA PRO A 30 10.09 10.86 10.60
C PRO A 30 8.75 10.65 11.30
N LEU A 31 8.72 10.83 12.63
CA LEU A 31 7.50 10.71 13.41
C LEU A 31 6.61 11.91 13.11
N THR A 32 5.66 11.72 12.20
CA THR A 32 4.71 12.75 11.73
C THR A 32 3.30 12.52 12.28
N LEU A 33 3.14 11.58 13.21
CA LEU A 33 1.85 11.17 13.74
C LEU A 33 1.15 12.31 14.50
N ASP A 34 1.91 13.13 15.21
CA ASP A 34 1.41 14.30 15.95
C ASP A 34 0.74 15.29 14.98
N VAL A 35 1.39 15.56 13.83
CA VAL A 35 0.84 16.43 12.77
C VAL A 35 -0.43 15.85 12.14
N ILE A 36 -0.52 14.52 12.01
CA ILE A 36 -1.73 13.85 11.53
C ILE A 36 -2.88 14.08 12.51
N TYR A 37 -2.62 13.95 13.82
CA TYR A 37 -3.63 14.19 14.86
C TYR A 37 -4.05 15.66 14.96
N ASP A 38 -3.12 16.61 14.84
CA ASP A 38 -3.42 18.05 14.84
C ASP A 38 -4.36 18.46 13.69
N ARG A 39 -4.34 17.69 12.58
CA ARG A 39 -5.26 17.86 11.44
C ARG A 39 -6.62 17.16 11.63
N GLY A 40 -6.85 16.53 12.78
CA GLY A 40 -8.07 15.77 13.07
C GLY A 40 -8.17 14.44 12.32
N LEU A 41 -7.05 13.93 11.79
CA LEU A 41 -7.02 12.65 11.07
C LEU A 41 -6.68 11.51 12.02
N ILE A 42 -7.19 10.31 11.73
CA ILE A 42 -6.78 9.10 12.44
C ILE A 42 -5.49 8.54 11.85
N GLY A 43 -4.63 7.98 12.70
CA GLY A 43 -3.41 7.35 12.25
C GLY A 43 -2.78 6.43 13.28
N VAL A 44 -1.76 5.71 12.84
CA VAL A 44 -1.01 4.77 13.69
C VAL A 44 0.44 4.70 13.25
N TYR A 45 1.32 4.46 14.20
CA TYR A 45 2.72 4.12 13.94
C TYR A 45 2.85 2.60 13.79
N HIS A 46 3.44 2.13 12.69
CA HIS A 46 3.56 0.68 12.42
C HIS A 46 4.88 0.29 11.76
N ASP A 47 5.39 -0.90 12.08
CA ASP A 47 6.48 -1.52 11.33
C ASP A 47 5.91 -2.54 10.33
N TRP A 48 6.02 -2.24 9.04
CA TRP A 48 5.54 -3.11 7.96
C TRP A 48 6.30 -4.44 7.79
N CYS A 49 7.37 -4.67 8.55
CA CYS A 49 7.95 -6.00 8.69
C CYS A 49 7.28 -6.86 9.75
N GLU A 50 6.34 -6.29 10.51
CA GLU A 50 5.48 -6.99 11.47
C GLU A 50 4.02 -7.01 10.97
N PRO A 51 3.22 -8.01 11.38
CA PRO A 51 1.79 -8.06 11.06
C PRO A 51 1.05 -6.83 11.60
N PHE A 52 0.20 -6.24 10.77
CA PHE A 52 -0.65 -5.12 11.14
C PHE A 52 -1.83 -5.60 11.99
N SER A 53 -2.03 -4.97 13.14
CA SER A 53 -3.07 -5.35 14.10
C SER A 53 -4.47 -4.92 13.63
N THR A 54 -5.01 -5.66 12.65
CA THR A 54 -6.34 -5.47 12.10
C THR A 54 -6.91 -6.80 11.61
N TYR A 55 -8.23 -6.87 11.47
CA TYR A 55 -8.88 -8.07 10.95
C TYR A 55 -8.57 -8.26 9.46
N PRO A 56 -8.47 -9.51 8.98
CA PRO A 56 -8.40 -9.75 7.54
C PRO A 56 -9.59 -9.11 6.82
N ARG A 57 -9.39 -8.64 5.58
CA ARG A 57 -10.44 -8.02 4.75
C ARG A 57 -11.10 -6.80 5.43
N THR A 58 -10.28 -5.89 5.97
CA THR A 58 -10.75 -4.65 6.58
C THR A 58 -10.92 -3.53 5.55
N TYR A 59 -9.98 -3.39 4.62
CA TYR A 59 -9.90 -2.23 3.72
C TYR A 59 -10.35 -2.53 2.29
N ASP A 60 -11.03 -1.57 1.66
CA ASP A 60 -11.41 -1.61 0.25
C ASP A 60 -10.34 -1.00 -0.67
N LEU A 61 -9.57 -0.02 -0.16
CA LEU A 61 -8.50 0.66 -0.88
C LEU A 61 -7.22 0.73 -0.04
N ILE A 62 -6.09 0.37 -0.63
CA ILE A 62 -4.75 0.53 -0.05
C ILE A 62 -3.91 1.42 -0.97
N HIS A 63 -3.47 2.55 -0.44
CA HIS A 63 -2.52 3.45 -1.10
C HIS A 63 -1.12 3.25 -0.52
N VAL A 64 -0.10 3.20 -1.39
CA VAL A 64 1.31 3.07 -1.01
C VAL A 64 2.19 3.93 -1.89
N ALA A 65 2.91 4.88 -1.28
CA ALA A 65 4.00 5.60 -1.93
C ALA A 65 5.35 5.03 -1.48
N GLY A 66 6.17 4.58 -2.42
CA GLY A 66 7.52 4.06 -2.13
C GLY A 66 7.52 2.74 -1.36
N ILE A 67 6.80 1.72 -1.84
CA ILE A 67 6.64 0.42 -1.17
C ILE A 67 7.98 -0.26 -0.84
N ILE A 68 8.99 -0.14 -1.71
CA ILE A 68 10.31 -0.74 -1.44
C ILE A 68 11.00 -0.06 -0.25
N SER A 69 10.70 1.21 0.02
CA SER A 69 11.25 1.91 1.17
C SER A 69 10.69 1.42 2.51
N LEU A 70 9.53 0.73 2.50
CA LEU A 70 8.94 0.16 3.72
C LEU A 70 9.66 -1.12 4.17
N SER A 71 10.17 -1.90 3.20
CA SER A 71 10.85 -3.18 3.46
C SER A 71 12.38 -3.04 3.56
N ARG A 72 12.94 -1.85 3.33
CA ARG A 72 14.38 -1.57 3.39
C ARG A 72 14.74 -0.77 4.63
N ASP A 73 15.94 -1.01 5.12
CA ASP A 73 16.60 -0.15 6.10
C ASP A 73 17.22 1.04 5.37
N THR A 74 16.84 2.25 5.79
CA THR A 74 17.32 3.51 5.23
C THR A 74 18.80 3.76 5.53
N ASN A 75 19.33 3.18 6.61
CA ASN A 75 20.71 3.41 7.06
C ASN A 75 21.69 2.41 6.44
N SER A 76 21.29 1.14 6.33
CA SER A 76 22.15 0.07 5.80
C SER A 76 21.87 -0.29 4.34
N GLY A 77 20.74 0.16 3.77
CA GLY A 77 20.28 -0.20 2.43
C GLY A 77 19.84 -1.66 2.28
N LYS A 78 19.93 -2.46 3.34
CA LYS A 78 19.57 -3.89 3.36
C LYS A 78 18.05 -4.06 3.51
N SER A 79 17.53 -5.19 3.00
CA SER A 79 16.13 -5.58 3.22
C SER A 79 15.97 -6.00 4.68
N ARG A 80 14.96 -5.47 5.38
CA ARG A 80 14.59 -5.90 6.74
C ARG A 80 13.67 -7.12 6.71
N CYS A 81 12.74 -7.11 5.78
CA CYS A 81 11.81 -8.19 5.50
C CYS A 81 11.66 -8.36 3.97
N SER A 82 11.00 -9.46 3.56
CA SER A 82 10.72 -9.67 2.14
C SER A 82 9.56 -8.79 1.69
N ILE A 83 9.66 -8.25 0.47
CA ILE A 83 8.51 -7.60 -0.17
C ILE A 83 7.33 -8.57 -0.36
N VAL A 84 7.60 -9.89 -0.38
CA VAL A 84 6.56 -10.91 -0.43
C VAL A 84 5.76 -10.92 0.86
N ASP A 85 6.40 -10.73 2.02
CA ASP A 85 5.73 -10.69 3.32
C ASP A 85 4.82 -9.46 3.41
N LEU A 86 5.31 -8.31 2.93
CA LEU A 86 4.52 -7.08 2.85
C LEU A 86 3.31 -7.24 1.91
N MET A 87 3.51 -7.85 0.74
CA MET A 87 2.42 -8.14 -0.20
C MET A 87 1.41 -9.15 0.37
N ALA A 88 1.87 -10.13 1.14
CA ALA A 88 1.00 -11.07 1.83
C ALA A 88 0.15 -10.37 2.90
N GLU A 89 0.73 -9.38 3.59
CA GLU A 89 -0.04 -8.59 4.55
C GLU A 89 -1.07 -7.68 3.85
N MET A 90 -0.68 -7.03 2.76
CA MET A 90 -1.61 -6.28 1.93
C MET A 90 -2.76 -7.17 1.45
N ASP A 91 -2.48 -8.41 1.04
CA ASP A 91 -3.53 -9.37 0.67
C ASP A 91 -4.43 -9.76 1.84
N ARG A 92 -3.87 -10.00 3.02
CA ARG A 92 -4.66 -10.37 4.19
C ARG A 92 -5.66 -9.27 4.56
N ILE A 93 -5.25 -8.01 4.58
CA ILE A 93 -6.11 -6.89 5.04
C ILE A 93 -7.05 -6.33 3.95
N LEU A 94 -6.77 -6.59 2.67
CA LEU A 94 -7.60 -6.13 1.55
C LEU A 94 -8.83 -7.02 1.35
N ARG A 95 -10.00 -6.39 1.20
CA ARG A 95 -11.27 -7.07 0.86
C ARG A 95 -11.22 -7.64 -0.58
N PRO A 96 -12.01 -8.68 -0.89
CA PRO A 96 -12.28 -9.06 -2.28
C PRO A 96 -12.76 -7.86 -3.08
N GLU A 97 -12.36 -7.77 -4.34
CA GLU A 97 -12.61 -6.63 -5.24
C GLU A 97 -11.98 -5.32 -4.76
N GLY A 98 -11.26 -5.32 -3.64
CA GLY A 98 -10.49 -4.19 -3.17
C GLY A 98 -9.31 -3.89 -4.09
N THR A 99 -8.91 -2.63 -4.10
CA THR A 99 -7.89 -2.10 -5.00
C THR A 99 -6.68 -1.59 -4.23
N VAL A 100 -5.51 -1.77 -4.82
CA VAL A 100 -4.23 -1.23 -4.35
C VAL A 100 -3.70 -0.26 -5.39
N VAL A 101 -3.31 0.92 -4.95
CA VAL A 101 -2.61 1.94 -5.74
C VAL A 101 -1.21 2.08 -5.19
N ILE A 102 -0.20 1.76 -6.02
CA ILE A 102 1.21 1.82 -5.63
C ILE A 102 1.93 2.78 -6.57
N ARG A 103 2.60 3.78 -6.01
CA ARG A 103 3.50 4.67 -6.75
C ARG A 103 4.93 4.44 -6.30
N ASP A 104 5.81 4.07 -7.22
CA ASP A 104 7.23 3.83 -6.94
C ASP A 104 8.04 3.86 -8.25
N ALA A 105 9.37 3.70 -8.16
CA ALA A 105 10.25 3.58 -9.31
C ALA A 105 9.87 2.37 -10.21
N SER A 106 10.07 2.50 -11.51
CA SER A 106 9.70 1.47 -12.51
C SER A 106 10.16 0.04 -12.13
N LYS A 107 11.41 -0.12 -11.67
CA LYS A 107 11.95 -1.42 -11.24
C LYS A 107 11.24 -2.01 -10.02
N ALA A 108 10.77 -1.15 -9.11
CA ALA A 108 9.98 -1.57 -7.95
C ALA A 108 8.60 -2.07 -8.39
N ILE A 109 7.94 -1.29 -9.26
CA ILE A 109 6.64 -1.62 -9.83
C ILE A 109 6.68 -2.96 -10.59
N GLU A 110 7.69 -3.22 -11.39
CA GLU A 110 7.86 -4.52 -12.09
C GLU A 110 7.92 -5.69 -11.11
N ARG A 111 8.70 -5.55 -10.02
CA ARG A 111 8.84 -6.59 -8.99
C ARG A 111 7.52 -6.85 -8.28
N VAL A 112 6.81 -5.80 -7.91
CA VAL A 112 5.51 -5.90 -7.21
C VAL A 112 4.44 -6.46 -8.14
N ALA A 113 4.38 -6.01 -9.40
CA ALA A 113 3.46 -6.54 -10.40
C ALA A 113 3.61 -8.05 -10.59
N ARG A 114 4.85 -8.57 -10.58
CA ARG A 114 5.12 -10.01 -10.67
C ARG A 114 4.51 -10.77 -9.49
N ILE A 115 4.64 -10.25 -8.27
CA ILE A 115 4.09 -10.88 -7.06
C ILE A 115 2.57 -10.78 -7.05
N ALA A 116 2.00 -9.61 -7.36
CA ALA A 116 0.57 -9.38 -7.45
C ALA A 116 -0.12 -10.35 -8.43
N ARG A 117 0.48 -10.57 -9.62
CA ARG A 117 -0.03 -11.58 -10.57
C ARG A 117 0.06 -13.01 -10.01
N ALA A 118 1.14 -13.34 -9.29
CA ALA A 118 1.29 -14.67 -8.69
C ALA A 118 0.22 -14.96 -7.62
N VAL A 119 -0.26 -13.95 -6.90
CA VAL A 119 -1.39 -14.05 -5.96
C VAL A 119 -2.77 -13.83 -6.62
N ARG A 120 -2.83 -13.86 -7.96
CA ARG A 120 -4.05 -13.74 -8.77
C ARG A 120 -4.76 -12.39 -8.66
N TRP A 121 -4.02 -11.32 -8.43
CA TRP A 121 -4.56 -9.97 -8.59
C TRP A 121 -4.51 -9.54 -10.06
N THR A 122 -5.50 -8.76 -10.48
CA THR A 122 -5.51 -8.11 -11.80
C THR A 122 -4.66 -6.86 -11.70
N VAL A 123 -3.66 -6.70 -12.58
CA VAL A 123 -2.67 -5.62 -12.48
C VAL A 123 -2.66 -4.79 -13.76
N THR A 124 -2.76 -3.48 -13.59
CA THR A 124 -2.60 -2.46 -14.63
C THR A 124 -1.52 -1.46 -14.20
N VAL A 125 -0.61 -1.14 -15.11
CA VAL A 125 0.50 -0.22 -14.85
C VAL A 125 0.32 1.01 -15.73
N HIS A 126 0.42 2.18 -15.12
CA HIS A 126 0.30 3.48 -15.75
C HIS A 126 1.61 4.26 -15.55
N ASP A 127 1.95 5.11 -16.52
CA ASP A 127 3.02 6.06 -16.34
C ASP A 127 2.59 7.16 -15.36
N ALA A 128 3.56 7.68 -14.59
CA ALA A 128 3.30 8.80 -13.71
C ALA A 128 3.13 10.11 -14.50
N GLU A 129 2.61 11.14 -13.85
CA GLU A 129 2.37 12.45 -14.48
C GLU A 129 3.65 13.01 -15.14
N PRO A 130 3.55 13.73 -16.27
CA PRO A 130 4.72 14.23 -17.01
C PRO A 130 5.65 15.12 -16.18
N GLU A 131 5.11 15.78 -15.14
CA GLU A 131 5.84 16.67 -14.24
C GLU A 131 6.51 15.93 -13.06
N SER A 132 6.24 14.63 -12.90
CA SER A 132 6.90 13.80 -11.89
C SER A 132 8.30 13.36 -12.33
N SER A 133 9.17 13.10 -11.35
CA SER A 133 10.54 12.62 -11.55
C SER A 133 10.59 11.51 -12.61
N SER A 134 11.39 11.70 -13.66
CA SER A 134 11.52 10.78 -14.78
C SER A 134 11.89 9.36 -14.29
N GLY A 135 10.90 8.45 -14.27
CA GLY A 135 11.11 7.04 -13.93
C GLY A 135 10.13 6.44 -12.91
N GLU A 136 9.25 7.23 -12.30
CA GLU A 136 8.16 6.72 -11.46
C GLU A 136 7.01 6.14 -12.31
N LYS A 137 6.34 5.13 -11.76
CA LYS A 137 5.15 4.50 -12.34
C LYS A 137 4.10 4.26 -11.27
N ILE A 138 2.85 4.15 -11.72
CA ILE A 138 1.70 3.87 -10.87
C ILE A 138 1.18 2.48 -11.23
N LEU A 139 1.09 1.61 -10.23
CA LEU A 139 0.46 0.30 -10.35
C LEU A 139 -0.89 0.34 -9.67
N LEU A 140 -1.92 -0.02 -10.43
CA LEU A 140 -3.24 -0.30 -9.94
C LEU A 140 -3.45 -1.82 -9.96
N ALA A 141 -3.76 -2.41 -8.81
CA ALA A 141 -4.03 -3.83 -8.72
C ALA A 141 -5.31 -4.13 -7.95
N THR A 142 -6.16 -4.97 -8.51
CA THR A 142 -7.45 -5.34 -7.93
C THR A 142 -7.46 -6.80 -7.54
N LYS A 143 -7.75 -7.06 -6.26
CA LYS A 143 -7.84 -8.41 -5.71
C LYS A 143 -9.11 -9.08 -6.20
N GLN A 144 -8.97 -10.24 -6.81
CA GLN A 144 -10.11 -11.02 -7.29
C GLN A 144 -10.75 -11.82 -6.15
N LEU A 145 -12.07 -11.86 -6.10
CA LEU A 145 -12.77 -12.83 -5.26
C LEU A 145 -12.51 -14.25 -5.77
N TRP A 146 -11.96 -15.10 -4.90
CA TRP A 146 -11.75 -16.51 -5.23
C TRP A 146 -13.11 -17.23 -5.22
N LYS A 147 -13.65 -17.44 -6.41
CA LYS A 147 -14.80 -18.33 -6.62
C LYS A 147 -14.28 -19.72 -6.95
N LEU A 148 -14.90 -20.75 -6.39
CA LEU A 148 -14.68 -22.11 -6.89
C LEU A 148 -15.15 -22.17 -8.35
N PRO A 149 -14.43 -22.87 -9.24
CA PRO A 149 -14.91 -23.10 -10.58
C PRO A 149 -16.31 -23.73 -10.54
N SER A 150 -17.23 -23.22 -11.34
CA SER A 150 -18.60 -23.73 -11.43
C SER A 150 -18.68 -25.20 -11.89
N ALA A 151 -17.58 -25.76 -12.39
CA ALA A 151 -17.46 -27.17 -12.78
C ALA A 151 -17.22 -28.14 -11.58
N SER A 152 -17.32 -27.66 -10.35
CA SER A 152 -17.15 -28.45 -9.12
C SER A 152 -18.48 -28.77 -8.40
N LEU A 153 -19.61 -28.56 -9.07
CA LEU A 153 -20.97 -28.88 -8.60
C LEU A 153 -21.66 -29.86 -9.56
#